data_AF-A0A388NZJ1-F1
#
_entry.id   AF-A0A388NZJ1-F1
#
_cell.length_a   1.000
_cell.length_b   1.000
_cell.length_c   1.000
_cell.angle_alpha   90.00
_cell.angle_beta   90.00
_cell.angle_gamma   90.00
#
_symmetry.space_group_name_H-M   'P 1'
#
loop_
_entity.id
_entity.type
_entity.pdbx_description
1 polymer ?
#
loop_
_entity_poly.entity_id
_entity_poly.type
_entity_poly.pdbx_seq_one_letter_code
_entity_poly.pdbx_strand_id
1 'polypeptide(L)' 'MQCDALILDEDSESRTFPYMEVGERDAQIGHEATVSKIADEQLFYLQSRGLSQEQAMSMIVNGFIEPVTRTLPMEYA' A
#
# COMPACT_ATOMS: atom_id res chain seq x y z
N MET A 1 -6.21 -4.31 -13.08
CA MET A 1 -6.50 -4.65 -11.67
C MET A 1 -5.19 -4.53 -10.91
N GLN A 2 -5.16 -3.76 -9.83
CA GLN A 2 -3.94 -3.45 -9.09
C GLN A 2 -4.08 -3.91 -7.64
N CYS A 3 -3.07 -4.61 -7.14
CA CYS A 3 -3.00 -5.07 -5.76
C CYS A 3 -1.71 -4.58 -5.12
N ASP A 4 -1.81 -3.60 -4.22
CA ASP A 4 -0.66 -3.11 -3.48
C ASP A 4 -0.73 -3.57 -2.02
N ALA A 5 0.40 -4.04 -1.49
CA ALA A 5 0.56 -4.43 -0.09
C ALA A 5 1.76 -3.72 0.53
N LEU A 6 1.60 -3.32 1.79
CA LEU A 6 2.65 -2.72 2.61
C LEU A 6 2.90 -3.60 3.84
N ILE A 7 4.13 -4.12 3.95
CA ILE A 7 4.62 -4.91 5.09
C ILE A 7 5.13 -3.94 6.16
N LEU A 8 4.61 -4.07 7.38
CA LEU A 8 4.86 -3.13 8.49
C LEU A 8 6.00 -3.57 9.41
N ASP A 9 6.25 -4.87 9.50
CA ASP A 9 7.26 -5.48 10.37
C ASP A 9 7.86 -6.75 9.75
N GLU A 10 8.77 -7.40 10.46
CA GLU A 10 9.46 -8.63 10.00
C GLU A 10 8.57 -9.89 10.05
N ASP A 11 7.53 -9.87 10.89
CA ASP A 11 6.68 -11.04 11.14
C ASP A 11 5.48 -11.10 10.18
N SER A 12 5.18 -9.98 9.50
CA SER A 12 4.08 -9.84 8.56
C SER A 12 4.36 -10.52 7.22
N GLU A 13 3.35 -11.21 6.70
CA GLU A 13 3.37 -11.86 5.38
C GLU A 13 2.18 -11.40 4.53
N SER A 14 2.44 -11.06 3.26
CA SER A 14 1.38 -10.79 2.28
C SER A 14 1.36 -11.89 1.21
N ARG A 15 0.19 -12.47 0.97
CA ARG A 15 -0.05 -13.46 -0.07
C ARG A 15 -1.13 -12.97 -1.03
N THR A 16 -0.77 -12.80 -2.29
CA THR A 16 -1.70 -12.35 -3.35
C THR A 16 -1.92 -13.47 -4.35
N PHE A 17 -3.18 -13.90 -4.50
CA PHE A 17 -3.58 -14.97 -5.42
C PHE A 17 -4.57 -14.43 -6.46
N PRO A 18 -4.10 -13.84 -7.56
CA PRO A 18 -5.01 -13.32 -8.59
C PRO A 18 -5.64 -14.48 -9.39
N TYR A 19 -6.93 -14.36 -9.69
CA TYR A 19 -7.65 -15.24 -10.60
C TYR A 19 -8.36 -14.39 -11.65
N MET A 20 -8.29 -14.81 -12.91
CA MET A 20 -8.97 -14.15 -14.03
C MET A 20 -9.57 -15.20 -14.95
N GLU A 21 -10.86 -15.04 -15.26
CA GLU A 21 -11.59 -15.83 -16.24
C GLU A 21 -12.11 -14.90 -17.32
N VAL A 22 -11.78 -15.19 -18.58
CA VAL A 22 -11.98 -14.27 -19.70
C VAL A 22 -12.73 -15.00 -20.80
N GLY A 23 -13.99 -14.61 -21.00
CA GLY A 23 -14.88 -15.23 -21.98
C GLY A 23 -14.83 -14.60 -23.38
N GLU A 24 -14.10 -13.51 -23.56
CA GLU A 24 -14.07 -12.73 -24.81
C GLU A 24 -12.71 -12.77 -25.51
N ARG A 25 -12.75 -12.83 -26.84
CA ARG A 25 -11.55 -13.04 -27.68
C ARG A 25 -10.65 -11.81 -27.80
N ASP A 26 -11.25 -10.62 -27.78
CA ASP A 26 -10.54 -9.35 -28.00
C ASP A 26 -10.34 -8.57 -26.69
N ALA A 27 -10.45 -9.26 -25.55
CA ALA A 27 -10.29 -8.63 -24.24
C ALA A 27 -8.84 -8.22 -23.97
N GLN A 28 -8.64 -6.99 -23.52
CA GLN A 28 -7.36 -6.51 -23.00
C GLN A 28 -7.43 -6.44 -21.47
N ILE A 29 -6.63 -7.25 -20.80
CA ILE A 29 -6.64 -7.36 -19.34
C ILE A 29 -5.22 -7.32 -18.81
N GLY A 30 -5.00 -6.50 -17.79
CA GLY A 30 -3.74 -6.39 -17.06
C GLY A 30 -3.96 -6.54 -15.56
N HIS A 31 -3.10 -7.32 -14.92
CA HIS A 31 -3.00 -7.42 -13.48
C HIS A 31 -1.59 -7.00 -13.05
N GLU A 32 -1.53 -6.14 -12.03
CA GLU A 32 -0.30 -5.72 -11.38
C GLU A 32 -0.43 -5.94 -9.87
N ALA A 33 0.63 -6.44 -9.26
CA ALA A 33 0.72 -6.61 -7.82
C ALA A 33 2.08 -6.17 -7.30
N THR A 34 2.07 -5.30 -6.30
CA THR A 34 3.28 -4.76 -5.68
C THR A 34 3.27 -5.07 -4.19
N VAL A 35 4.38 -5.62 -3.68
CA VAL A 35 4.60 -5.78 -2.23
C VAL A 35 5.77 -4.90 -1.86
N SER A 36 5.53 -3.95 -0.95
CA SER A 36 6.54 -3.04 -0.42
C SER A 36 6.70 -3.27 1.07
N LYS A 37 7.87 -2.95 1.61
CA LYS A 37 8.13 -2.94 3.05
C LYS A 37 8.55 -1.53 3.46
N ILE A 38 8.18 -1.13 4.66
CA ILE A 38 8.62 0.15 5.22
C ILE A 38 10.14 0.11 5.40
N ALA A 39 10.83 1.03 4.73
CA ALA A 39 12.28 1.07 4.77
C ALA A 39 12.75 1.75 6.06
N ASP A 40 13.74 1.14 6.74
CA ASP A 40 14.35 1.72 7.94
C ASP A 40 14.92 3.12 7.68
N GLU A 41 15.41 3.38 6.46
CA GLU A 41 15.89 4.71 6.07
C GLU A 41 14.77 5.76 6.04
N GLN A 42 13.56 5.39 5.61
CA GLN A 42 12.40 6.30 5.63
C GLN A 42 11.97 6.62 7.06
N LEU A 43 11.94 5.59 7.93
CA LEU A 43 11.65 5.77 9.35
C LEU A 43 12.71 6.64 10.03
N PHE A 44 14.00 6.33 9.79
CA PHE A 44 15.12 7.09 10.32
C PHE A 44 15.07 8.55 9.85
N TYR A 45 14.78 8.79 8.58
CA TYR A 45 14.65 10.14 8.04
C TYR A 45 13.55 10.94 8.74
N LEU A 46 12.36 10.36 8.89
CA LEU A 46 11.23 11.02 9.57
C LEU A 46 11.51 11.24 11.07
N GLN A 47 12.14 10.27 11.74
CA GLN A 47 12.56 10.41 13.13
C GLN A 47 13.63 11.50 13.32
N SER A 48 14.57 11.62 12.38
CA SER A 48 15.58 12.69 12.39
C SER A 48 14.96 14.10 12.30
N ARG A 49 13.73 14.19 11.80
CA ARG A 49 12.93 15.43 11.73
C ARG A 49 12.07 15.67 13.00
N GLY A 50 12.25 14.85 14.03
CA GLY A 50 11.60 15.00 15.33
C GLY A 50 10.28 14.25 15.49
N LEU A 51 9.91 13.38 14.53
CA LEU A 51 8.74 12.52 14.65
C LEU A 51 9.06 11.30 15.52
N SER A 52 8.11 10.87 16.35
CA SER A 52 8.21 9.56 16.99
C SER A 52 8.14 8.45 15.93
N GLN A 53 8.58 7.24 16.29
CA GLN A 53 8.45 6.07 15.41
C GLN A 53 6.99 5.86 14.97
N GLU A 54 6.05 5.99 15.90
CA GLU A 54 4.62 5.85 15.64
C GLU A 54 4.10 6.93 14.67
N GLN A 55 4.52 8.18 14.86
CA GLN A 55 4.16 9.28 13.95
C GLN A 55 4.73 9.08 12.55
N ALA A 56 6.00 8.67 12.45
CA ALA A 56 6.64 8.36 11.18
C ALA A 56 5.94 7.21 10.45
N MET A 57 5.63 6.14 11.17
CA MET A 57 4.88 4.97 10.68
C MET A 57 3.50 5.39 10.18
N SER A 58 2.75 6.15 10.98
CA SER A 58 1.44 6.66 10.61
C SER A 58 1.49 7.51 9.33
N MET A 59 2.50 8.36 9.20
CA MET A 59 2.68 9.20 8.01
C MET A 59 2.93 8.36 6.74
N ILE A 60 3.76 7.33 6.82
CA ILE A 60 4.04 6.42 5.70
C ILE A 60 2.78 5.64 5.31
N VAL A 61 2.07 5.07 6.28
CA VAL A 61 0.83 4.33 6.03
C VAL A 61 -0.25 5.23 5.42
N ASN A 62 -0.41 6.46 5.93
CA ASN A 62 -1.37 7.43 5.38
C ASN A 62 -1.04 7.80 3.93
N GLY A 63 0.23 7.96 3.59
CA GLY A 63 0.67 8.18 2.21
C GLY A 63 0.39 6.98 1.29
N PHE A 64 0.53 5.75 1.81
CA PHE A 64 0.23 4.53 1.06
C PHE A 64 -1.27 4.38 0.76
N ILE A 65 -2.16 4.71 1.71
CA ILE A 65 -3.62 4.60 1.53
C ILE A 65 -4.26 5.83 0.89
N GLU A 66 -3.53 6.94 0.71
CA GLU A 66 -4.05 8.21 0.14
C GLU A 66 -4.84 8.05 -1.16
N PRO A 67 -4.42 7.21 -2.13
CA PRO A 67 -5.17 7.04 -3.36
C PRO A 67 -6.56 6.42 -3.13
N VAL A 68 -6.68 5.55 -2.12
CA VAL A 68 -7.95 4.92 -1.73
C VAL A 68 -8.81 5.90 -0.95
N THR A 69 -8.25 6.59 0.05
CA THR A 69 -9.03 7.52 0.89
C THR A 69 -9.61 8.68 0.08
N ARG A 70 -8.95 9.11 -0.99
CA ARG A 70 -9.48 10.12 -1.94
C ARG A 70 -10.71 9.70 -2.72
N THR A 71 -10.99 8.41 -2.80
CA THR A 71 -12.21 7.88 -3.45
C THR A 71 -13.39 7.73 -2.49
N LEU A 72 -13.14 7.88 -1.18
CA LEU A 72 -14.18 7.79 -0.17
C LEU A 72 -14.94 9.13 -0.06
N PRO A 73 -16.27 9.09 0.23
CA PRO A 73 -17.03 10.31 0.50
C PRO A 73 -16.42 11.09 1.67
N MET A 74 -16.46 12.41 1.60
CA MET A 74 -15.88 13.33 2.61
C MET A 74 -16.36 13.10 4.06
N GLU A 75 -17.47 12.39 4.25
CA GLU A 75 -17.98 12.02 5.57
C GLU A 75 -17.19 10.85 6.23
N TYR A 76 -16.33 10.17 5.47
CA TYR A 76 -15.54 9.00 5.87
C TYR A 76 -14.03 9.13 5.58
N ALA A 77 -13.58 10.31 5.13
CA ALA A 77 -12.18 10.60 4.78
C ALA A 77 -11.40 11.20 5.97
#